data_AF-A0A8S1FFJ9-F1
#
_entry.id   AF-A0A8S1FFJ9-F1
#
_cell.length_a   1.000
_cell.length_b   1.000
_cell.length_c   1.000
_cell.angle_alpha   90.00
_cell.angle_beta   90.00
_cell.angle_gamma   90.00
#
_symmetry.space_group_name_H-M   'P 1'
#
loop_
_entity.id
_entity.type
_entity.pdbx_description
1 polymer ?
#
loop_
_entity_poly.entity_id
_entity_poly.type
_entity_poly.pdbx_seq_one_letter_code
_entity_poly.pdbx_strand_id
1 'polypeptide(L)'
;MQSVPQNSSFRAAVLESEIDYYRNKMRNLEGLNRRCGGAICPNFSEYVLQFVRLFDGMRLCADDYRRGFGDPTRARMLITESTILYSRVEQHFQPIFRWARYDNS
;
A
#
# COMPACT_ATOMS: atom_id res chain seq x y z
N MET A 1 -34.43 -6.80 -8.19
CA MET A 1 -33.06 -6.82 -7.63
C MET A 1 -32.17 -7.55 -8.64
N GLN A 2 -31.26 -6.86 -9.33
CA GLN A 2 -30.30 -7.52 -10.22
C GLN A 2 -29.15 -8.13 -9.39
N SER A 3 -28.80 -9.38 -9.67
CA SER A 3 -27.68 -10.08 -9.04
C SER A 3 -26.35 -9.48 -9.49
N VAL A 4 -25.48 -9.08 -8.55
CA VAL A 4 -24.13 -8.60 -8.86
C VAL A 4 -23.31 -9.75 -9.48
N PRO A 5 -22.61 -9.54 -10.61
CA PRO A 5 -21.78 -10.58 -11.22
C PRO A 5 -20.63 -11.05 -10.30
N GLN A 6 -20.41 -12.37 -10.20
CA GLN A 6 -19.35 -12.96 -9.36
C GLN A 6 -17.95 -12.42 -9.66
N ASN A 7 -17.65 -12.16 -10.95
CA ASN A 7 -16.37 -11.58 -11.37
C ASN A 7 -16.09 -10.21 -10.77
N SER A 8 -17.15 -9.42 -10.52
CA SER A 8 -17.00 -8.09 -9.95
C SER A 8 -16.68 -8.17 -8.45
N SER A 9 -17.32 -9.08 -7.72
CA SER A 9 -16.99 -9.34 -6.31
C SER A 9 -15.57 -9.88 -6.11
N PHE A 10 -15.09 -10.77 -6.98
CA PHE A 10 -13.71 -11.27 -6.93
C PHE A 10 -12.69 -10.15 -7.11
N ARG A 11 -12.90 -9.26 -8.08
CA ARG A 11 -11.98 -8.14 -8.35
C ARG A 11 -11.93 -7.13 -7.20
N ALA A 12 -13.06 -6.88 -6.55
CA ALA A 12 -13.09 -6.07 -5.33
C ALA A 12 -12.22 -6.70 -4.23
N ALA A 13 -12.36 -8.02 -3.99
CA ALA A 13 -11.59 -8.73 -2.97
C ALA A 13 -10.06 -8.70 -3.25
N VAL A 14 -9.64 -8.75 -4.52
CA VAL A 14 -8.22 -8.61 -4.89
C VAL A 14 -7.67 -7.24 -4.47
N LEU A 15 -8.40 -6.16 -4.74
CA LEU A 15 -7.97 -4.80 -4.35
C LEU A 15 -7.87 -4.65 -2.83
N GLU A 16 -8.80 -5.24 -2.08
CA GLU A 16 -8.75 -5.23 -0.61
C GLU A 16 -7.56 -6.01 -0.05
N SER A 17 -7.28 -7.17 -0.64
CA SER A 17 -6.09 -7.97 -0.31
C SER A 17 -4.80 -7.19 -0.58
N GLU A 18 -4.71 -6.44 -1.68
CA GLU A 18 -3.56 -5.58 -1.98
C GLU A 18 -3.43 -4.43 -0.96
N ILE A 19 -4.53 -3.76 -0.61
CA ILE A 19 -4.52 -2.71 0.44
C ILE A 19 -3.96 -3.28 1.75
N ASP A 20 -4.44 -4.45 2.17
CA ASP A 20 -4.00 -5.06 3.42
C ASP A 20 -2.55 -5.54 3.38
N TYR A 21 -2.10 -6.06 2.23
CA TYR A 21 -0.70 -6.38 1.99
C TYR A 21 0.21 -5.17 2.21
N TYR A 22 -0.06 -4.04 1.53
CA TYR A 22 0.79 -2.84 1.66
C TYR A 22 0.65 -2.17 3.03
N ARG A 23 -0.52 -2.20 3.66
CA ARG A 23 -0.68 -1.75 5.06
C ARG A 23 0.22 -2.53 6.01
N ASN A 24 0.29 -3.85 5.87
CA ASN A 24 1.19 -4.68 6.68
C ASN A 24 2.65 -4.32 6.44
N LYS A 25 3.04 -4.10 5.17
CA LYS A 25 4.39 -3.63 4.85
C LYS A 25 4.70 -2.26 5.47
N MET A 26 3.79 -1.30 5.39
CA MET A 26 3.96 0.03 5.97
C MET A 26 4.05 0.00 7.50
N ARG A 27 3.28 -0.87 8.19
CA ARG A 27 3.41 -1.07 9.64
C ARG A 27 4.80 -1.56 10.03
N ASN A 28 5.39 -2.47 9.26
CA ASN A 28 6.76 -2.94 9.51
C ASN A 28 7.78 -1.80 9.36
N LEU A 29 7.60 -0.96 8.35
CA LEU A 29 8.45 0.22 8.13
C LEU A 29 8.27 1.28 9.22
N GLU A 30 7.04 1.49 9.70
CA GLU A 30 6.76 2.39 10.81
C GLU A 30 7.41 1.92 12.12
N GLY A 31 7.34 0.62 12.42
CA GLY A 31 8.02 0.03 13.57
C GLY A 31 9.55 0.23 13.51
N LEU A 32 10.14 0.19 12.30
CA LEU A 32 11.54 0.53 12.09
C LEU A 32 11.80 2.03 12.27
N ASN A 33 10.96 2.90 11.69
CA ASN A 33 11.08 4.35 11.81
C ASN A 33 11.08 4.82 13.29
N ARG A 34 10.20 4.24 14.11
CA ARG A 34 10.17 4.50 15.57
C ARG A 34 11.48 4.13 16.25
N ARG A 35 12.13 3.03 15.85
CA ARG A 35 13.44 2.61 16.40
C ARG A 35 14.58 3.54 15.98
N CYS A 36 14.52 4.11 14.79
CA CYS A 36 15.53 5.03 14.28
C CYS A 36 15.34 6.50 14.76
N GLY A 37 14.38 6.78 15.65
CA GLY A 37 14.22 8.10 16.28
C GLY A 37 13.68 9.21 15.37
N GLY A 38 13.07 8.90 14.22
CA GLY A 38 12.41 9.87 13.33
C GLY A 38 13.32 10.81 12.55
N ALA A 39 14.45 11.25 13.11
CA ALA A 39 15.42 12.14 12.46
C ALA A 39 16.19 11.45 11.33
N ILE A 40 16.38 10.13 11.42
CA ILE A 40 17.12 9.32 10.45
C ILE A 40 16.27 8.94 9.22
N CYS A 41 14.94 9.08 9.32
CA CYS A 41 14.00 8.72 8.26
C CYS A 41 13.27 9.96 7.72
N PRO A 42 14.00 10.90 7.08
CA PRO A 42 13.35 12.05 6.46
C PRO A 42 12.34 11.58 5.41
N ASN A 43 11.23 12.31 5.26
CA ASN A 43 10.17 12.07 4.27
C ASN A 43 9.33 10.79 4.45
N PHE A 44 9.50 9.99 5.52
CA PHE A 44 8.64 8.82 5.77
C PHE A 44 7.14 9.19 5.77
N SER A 45 6.79 10.30 6.42
CA SER A 45 5.41 10.82 6.46
C SER A 45 4.86 11.15 5.06
N GLU A 46 5.71 11.59 4.13
CA GLU A 46 5.30 11.88 2.75
C GLU A 46 4.93 10.58 2.02
N TYR A 47 5.77 9.54 2.15
CA TYR A 47 5.47 8.22 1.58
C TYR A 47 4.18 7.63 2.17
N VAL A 48 3.96 7.77 3.48
CA VAL A 48 2.69 7.36 4.12
C VAL A 48 1.50 8.10 3.50
N LEU A 49 1.59 9.42 3.31
CA LEU A 49 0.53 10.20 2.68
C LEU A 49 0.26 9.77 1.24
N GLN A 50 1.30 9.45 0.46
CA GLN A 50 1.15 8.93 -0.90
C GLN A 50 0.42 7.56 -0.89
N PHE A 51 0.76 6.66 0.03
CA PHE A 51 0.07 5.39 0.18
C PHE A 51 -1.39 5.53 0.60
N VAL A 52 -1.71 6.45 1.52
CA VAL A 52 -3.10 6.70 1.91
C VAL A 52 -3.95 7.07 0.70
N ARG A 53 -3.44 7.95 -0.19
CA ARG A 53 -4.14 8.34 -1.42
C ARG A 53 -4.36 7.16 -2.36
N LEU A 54 -3.36 6.29 -2.53
CA LEU A 54 -3.49 5.09 -3.36
C LEU A 54 -4.50 4.11 -2.78
N PHE A 55 -4.50 3.90 -1.46
CA PHE A 55 -5.46 3.03 -0.79
C PHE A 55 -6.89 3.56 -0.92
N ASP A 56 -7.10 4.87 -0.77
CA ASP A 56 -8.41 5.47 -1.01
C ASP A 56 -8.87 5.26 -2.46
N GLY A 57 -7.96 5.42 -3.43
CA GLY A 57 -8.22 5.09 -4.82
C GLY A 57 -8.62 3.63 -5.04
N MET A 58 -7.92 2.68 -4.40
CA MET A 58 -8.22 1.25 -4.48
C MET A 58 -9.55 0.90 -3.83
N ARG A 59 -9.88 1.49 -2.67
CA ARG A 59 -11.17 1.28 -2.00
C ARG A 59 -12.33 1.74 -2.88
N LEU A 60 -12.22 2.94 -3.46
CA LEU A 60 -13.22 3.45 -4.39
C LEU A 60 -13.38 2.51 -5.60
N CYS A 61 -12.26 2.02 -6.15
CA CYS A 61 -12.29 1.07 -7.27
C CYS A 61 -12.93 -0.28 -6.87
N ALA A 62 -12.68 -0.78 -5.66
CA ALA A 62 -13.30 -1.99 -5.14
C ALA A 62 -14.82 -1.80 -4.96
N ASP A 63 -15.25 -0.63 -4.49
CA ASP A 63 -16.68 -0.27 -4.40
C ASP A 63 -17.34 -0.17 -5.78
N ASP A 64 -16.66 0.42 -6.77
CA ASP A 64 -17.13 0.45 -8.16
C ASP A 64 -17.32 -0.98 -8.71
N TYR A 65 -16.38 -1.88 -8.40
CA TYR A 65 -16.53 -3.30 -8.74
C TYR A 65 -17.74 -3.94 -8.06
N ARG A 66 -17.96 -3.74 -6.76
CA ARG A 66 -19.14 -4.28 -6.07
C ARG A 66 -20.45 -3.79 -6.68
N ARG A 67 -20.45 -2.58 -7.23
CA ARG A 67 -21.60 -1.98 -7.92
C ARG A 67 -21.74 -2.41 -9.38
N GLY A 68 -20.76 -3.13 -9.93
CA GLY A 68 -20.76 -3.62 -11.31
C GLY A 68 -20.19 -2.64 -12.35
N PHE A 69 -19.53 -1.57 -11.92
CA PHE A 69 -18.98 -0.50 -12.79
C PHE A 69 -17.45 -0.41 -12.76
N GLY A 70 -16.76 -1.36 -12.12
CA GLY A 70 -15.31 -1.28 -11.90
C GLY A 70 -14.48 -1.36 -13.18
N ASP A 71 -13.53 -0.43 -13.33
CA ASP A 71 -12.59 -0.37 -14.45
C ASP A 71 -11.30 -1.17 -14.17
N PRO A 72 -11.02 -2.26 -14.92
CA PRO A 72 -9.79 -3.05 -14.76
C PRO A 72 -8.50 -2.30 -15.08
N THR A 73 -8.55 -1.28 -15.93
CA THR A 73 -7.38 -0.47 -16.25
C THR A 73 -6.99 0.39 -15.05
N ARG A 74 -7.96 1.07 -14.45
CA ARG A 74 -7.76 1.85 -13.21
C ARG A 74 -7.26 0.99 -12.06
N ALA A 75 -7.87 -0.19 -11.86
CA ALA A 75 -7.44 -1.12 -10.81
C ALA A 75 -5.97 -1.53 -10.99
N ARG A 76 -5.58 -1.89 -12.22
CA ARG A 76 -4.18 -2.27 -12.55
C ARG A 76 -3.21 -1.12 -12.31
N MET A 77 -3.57 0.10 -12.71
CA MET A 77 -2.75 1.29 -12.50
C MET A 77 -2.50 1.53 -11.01
N LEU A 78 -3.55 1.52 -10.18
CA LEU A 78 -3.44 1.72 -8.73
C LEU A 78 -2.54 0.67 -8.07
N ILE A 79 -2.70 -0.60 -8.43
CA ILE A 79 -1.84 -1.70 -7.95
C ILE A 79 -0.39 -1.44 -8.36
N THR A 80 -0.16 -1.14 -9.64
CA THR A 80 1.19 -0.88 -10.17
C THR A 80 1.87 0.29 -9.46
N GLU A 81 1.15 1.41 -9.27
CA GLU A 81 1.68 2.58 -8.56
C GLU A 81 2.02 2.26 -7.10
N SER A 82 1.19 1.45 -6.43
CA SER A 82 1.46 1.02 -5.06
C SER A 82 2.69 0.12 -4.96
N THR A 83 2.87 -0.80 -5.92
CA THR A 83 4.07 -1.64 -6.00
C THR A 83 5.31 -0.78 -6.22
N ILE A 84 5.28 0.14 -7.19
CA ILE A 84 6.41 1.02 -7.51
C ILE A 84 6.77 1.88 -6.30
N LEU A 85 5.76 2.48 -5.64
CA LEU A 85 5.97 3.28 -4.45
C LEU A 85 6.60 2.46 -3.33
N TYR A 86 6.11 1.23 -3.09
CA TYR A 86 6.67 0.36 -2.07
C TYR A 86 8.12 0.01 -2.36
N SER A 87 8.46 -0.36 -3.59
CA SER A 87 9.84 -0.64 -3.98
C SER A 87 10.76 0.56 -3.78
N ARG A 88 10.30 1.78 -4.09
CA ARG A 88 11.07 3.02 -3.84
C ARG A 88 11.31 3.25 -2.36
N VAL A 89 10.27 3.10 -1.54
CA VAL A 89 10.36 3.23 -0.07
C VAL A 89 11.33 2.20 0.48
N GLU A 90 11.21 0.94 0.07
CA GLU A 90 12.08 -0.13 0.53
C GLU A 90 13.55 0.15 0.15
N GLN A 91 13.83 0.56 -1.09
CA GLN A 91 15.18 0.94 -1.52
C GLN A 91 15.73 2.13 -0.73
N HIS A 92 14.90 3.15 -0.49
CA HIS A 92 15.30 4.35 0.24
C HIS A 92 15.69 4.03 1.70
N PHE A 93 14.90 3.20 2.38
CA PHE A 93 15.13 2.90 3.79
C PHE A 93 15.96 1.63 4.05
N GLN A 94 16.21 0.78 3.06
CA GLN A 94 17.03 -0.43 3.18
C GLN A 94 18.41 -0.18 3.83
N PRO A 95 19.17 0.87 3.46
CA PRO A 95 20.44 1.18 4.10
C PRO A 95 20.28 1.52 5.58
N ILE A 96 19.31 2.38 5.92
CA ILE A 96 19.00 2.80 7.30
C ILE A 96 18.65 1.57 8.16
N PHE A 97 17.86 0.66 7.62
CA PHE A 97 17.46 -0.55 8.34
C PHE A 97 18.58 -1.58 8.51
N ARG A 98 19.58 -1.61 7.61
CA ARG A 98 20.78 -2.45 7.82
C ARG A 98 21.54 -1.98 9.06
N TRP A 99 21.72 -0.67 9.24
CA TRP A 99 22.41 -0.12 10.42
C TRP A 99 21.65 -0.40 11.73
N ALA A 100 20.33 -0.17 11.77
CA ALA A 100 19.51 -0.40 12.97
C ALA A 100 19.45 -1.87 13.44
N ARG A 101 19.77 -2.84 12.57
CA ARG A 101 19.91 -4.26 12.96
C ARG A 101 21.19 -4.55 13.75
N TYR A 102 22.26 -3.79 13.53
CA TYR A 102 23.54 -4.00 14.19
C TYR A 102 23.67 -3.25 15.53
N ASP A 103 22.85 -2.23 15.78
CA ASP A 103 22.80 -1.50 17.06
C ASP A 103 22.05 -2.24 18.20
N ASN A 104 21.55 -3.45 17.95
CA ASN A 104 20.90 -4.30 18.98
C ASN A 104 21.88 -5.32 19.62
N SER A 105 23.19 -5.06 19.58
CA SER A 105 24.22 -5.84 20.29
C SER A 105 24.86 -5.03 21.40
#